data_AF-A0A537PRN9-F1
#
_entry.id   AF-A0A537PRN9-F1
#
_cell.length_a   1.000
_cell.length_b   1.000
_cell.length_c   1.000
_cell.angle_alpha   90.00
_cell.angle_beta   90.00
_cell.angle_gamma   90.00
#
_symmetry.space_group_name_H-M   'P 1'
#
loop_
_entity.id
_entity.type
_entity.pdbx_description
1 polymer ?
#
loop_
_entity_poly.entity_id
_entity_poly.type
_entity_poly.pdbx_seq_one_letter_code
_entity_poly.pdbx_strand_id
1 'polypeptide(L)' 'MSVSSNDTALFIDGANLYATAKALGFDIDYRRLLKEFQSRGALLRAFYYTAIIEDQEFTSIRPLI' A
#
# COMPACT_ATOMS: atom_id res chain seq x y z
N MET A 1 7.55 15.77 -29.37
CA MET A 1 7.20 16.23 -28.01
C MET A 1 7.29 15.02 -27.09
N SER A 2 8.29 14.95 -26.22
CA SER A 2 8.33 13.89 -25.20
C SER A 2 7.28 14.25 -24.15
N VAL A 3 6.16 13.52 -24.12
CA VAL A 3 5.27 13.54 -22.96
C VAL A 3 6.11 13.00 -21.81
N SER A 4 6.48 13.85 -20.84
CA SER A 4 7.04 13.36 -19.59
C SER A 4 5.91 12.58 -18.92
N SER A 5 5.88 11.26 -19.08
CA SER A 5 4.98 10.42 -18.31
C SER A 5 5.35 10.65 -16.84
N ASN A 6 4.38 11.13 -16.07
CA ASN A 6 4.59 11.47 -14.66
C ASN A 6 4.59 10.15 -13.87
N ASP A 7 5.70 9.44 -13.97
CA ASP A 7 5.86 8.10 -13.45
C ASP A 7 6.09 8.18 -11.93
N THR A 8 5.20 7.54 -11.18
CA THR A 8 5.22 7.55 -9.71
C THR A 8 5.43 6.14 -9.18
N ALA A 9 6.13 6.01 -8.05
CA ALA A 9 6.19 4.77 -7.27
C ALA A 9 5.93 5.08 -5.79
N LEU A 10 5.21 4.19 -5.11
CA LEU A 10 4.84 4.32 -3.70
C LEU A 10 5.59 3.30 -2.85
N PHE A 11 6.23 3.76 -1.80
CA PHE A 11 6.90 2.93 -0.80
C PHE A 11 6.37 3.36 0.57
N ILE A 12 5.60 2.49 1.20
CA ILE A 12 4.85 2.80 2.42
C ILE A 12 5.46 2.03 3.58
N ASP A 13 5.82 2.74 4.65
CA ASP A 13 6.12 2.15 5.95
C ASP A 13 4.79 1.83 6.66
N GLY A 14 4.44 0.56 6.66
CA GLY A 14 3.18 0.07 7.17
C GLY A 14 3.04 0.17 8.68
N ALA A 15 4.11 -0.03 9.44
CA ALA A 15 4.05 0.02 10.90
C ALA A 15 3.75 1.45 11.38
N ASN A 16 4.47 2.42 10.83
CA ASN A 16 4.27 3.84 11.16
C ASN A 16 2.94 4.37 10.63
N LEU A 17 2.55 3.97 9.41
CA LEU A 17 1.27 4.38 8.83
C LEU A 17 0.08 3.84 9.65
N TYR A 18 0.11 2.56 10.02
CA TYR A 18 -0.92 1.94 10.85
C TYR A 18 -1.00 2.57 12.24
N ALA A 19 0.14 2.77 12.92
CA ALA A 19 0.18 3.41 14.23
C ALA A 19 -0.42 4.82 14.20
N THR A 20 -0.12 5.59 13.15
CA THR A 20 -0.63 6.94 12.94
C THR A 20 -2.14 6.95 12.69
N ALA A 21 -2.64 6.10 11.79
CA ALA A 21 -4.06 6.00 11.48
C ALA A 21 -4.88 5.59 12.72
N LYS A 22 -4.37 4.62 13.49
CA LYS A 22 -4.96 4.20 14.76
C LYS A 22 -5.00 5.32 15.79
N ALA A 23 -3.91 6.09 15.94
CA ALA A 23 -3.86 7.23 16.86
C ALA A 23 -4.86 8.33 16.48
N LEU A 24 -5.14 8.50 15.18
CA LEU A 24 -6.10 9.46 14.65
C LEU A 24 -7.53 8.92 14.54
N GLY A 25 -7.75 7.64 14.87
CA GLY A 25 -9.07 7.03 14.92
C GLY A 25 -9.72 6.78 13.55
N PHE A 26 -8.92 6.52 12.50
CA PHE A 26 -9.44 6.16 11.18
C PHE A 26 -8.71 4.98 10.56
N ASP A 27 -9.38 4.31 9.63
CA ASP A 27 -8.81 3.27 8.79
C ASP A 27 -8.41 3.82 7.42
N ILE A 28 -7.38 3.21 6.83
CA ILE A 28 -6.90 3.62 5.51
C ILE A 28 -7.58 2.80 4.42
N ASP A 29 -8.27 3.49 3.52
CA ASP A 29 -8.72 2.90 2.26
C ASP A 29 -7.56 2.90 1.24
N TYR A 30 -6.82 1.79 1.23
CA TYR A 30 -5.71 1.59 0.29
C TYR A 30 -6.15 1.56 -1.18
N ARG A 31 -7.41 1.19 -1.48
CA ARG A 31 -7.92 1.21 -2.87
C ARG A 31 -8.10 2.64 -3.34
N ARG A 32 -8.67 3.51 -2.50
CA ARG A 32 -8.81 4.94 -2.79
C ARG A 32 -7.44 5.61 -2.89
N LEU A 33 -6.51 5.28 -2.00
CA LEU A 33 -5.12 5.75 -2.06
C LEU A 33 -4.47 5.38 -3.40
N LEU A 34 -4.58 4.13 -3.83
CA LEU A 34 -4.00 3.67 -5.10
C LEU A 34 -4.57 4.43 -6.31
N LYS A 35 -5.90 4.58 -6.35
CA LYS A 35 -6.61 5.32 -7.42
C LYS A 35 -6.19 6.78 -7.49
N GLU A 36 -5.98 7.41 -6.34
CA GLU A 36 -5.54 8.79 -6.27
C GLU A 36 -4.18 8.97 -6.98
N PHE A 37 -3.20 8.10 -6.71
CA PHE A 37 -1.90 8.17 -7.37
C PHE A 37 -1.95 7.77 -8.85
N GLN A 38 -2.79 6.79 -9.23
CA GLN A 38 -3.03 6.44 -10.63
C GLN A 38 -3.69 7.56 -11.43
N SER A 39 -4.49 8.42 -10.79
CA SER A 39 -5.10 9.57 -11.47
C SER A 39 -4.10 10.68 -11.83
N ARG A 40 -2.91 10.68 -11.23
CA ARG A 40 -1.87 11.70 -11.38
C ARG A 40 -0.81 11.35 -12.42
N GLY A 41 -0.82 10.12 -12.94
CA GLY A 41 0.16 9.62 -13.89
C GLY A 41 0.30 8.09 -13.83
N ALA A 42 1.36 7.56 -14.43
CA ALA A 42 1.61 6.14 -14.40
C ALA A 42 2.14 5.73 -13.02
N LEU A 43 1.34 5.00 -12.24
CA LEU A 43 1.82 4.37 -11.01
C LEU A 43 2.56 3.08 -11.36
N LEU A 44 3.89 3.13 -11.37
CA LEU A 44 4.72 2.01 -11.75
C LEU A 44 4.68 0.88 -10.71
N ARG A 45 4.74 1.24 -9.43
CA ARG A 45 4.82 0.29 -8.30
C ARG A 45 4.21 0.89 -7.03
N ALA A 46 3.66 0.03 -6.19
CA ALA A 46 3.27 0.38 -4.83
C ALA A 46 3.64 -0.78 -3.89
N PHE A 47 4.46 -0.50 -2.88
CA PHE A 47 4.89 -1.48 -1.89
C PHE A 47 4.53 -1.02 -0.48
N TYR A 48 4.06 -1.97 0.33
CA TYR A 48 3.72 -1.79 1.73
C TYR A 48 4.66 -2.65 2.57
N TYR A 49 5.57 -2.02 3.30
CA TYR A 49 6.57 -2.70 4.12
C TYR A 49 6.09 -2.72 5.55
N THR A 50 5.79 -3.91 6.07
CA THR A 50 5.45 -4.10 7.48
C THR A 50 6.12 -5.37 7.98
N ALA A 51 6.45 -5.39 9.27
CA ALA A 51 6.75 -6.65 9.93
C ALA A 51 5.46 -7.49 9.93
N ILE A 52 5.54 -8.68 9.34
CA ILE A 52 4.55 -9.73 9.57
C ILE A 52 5.07 -10.45 10.81
N ILE A 53 4.31 -10.42 11.90
CA ILE A 53 4.63 -11.26 13.06
C ILE A 53 4.27 -12.70 12.62
N GLU A 54 5.29 -13.53 12.36
CA GLU A 54 5.13 -14.93 11.93
C GLU A 54 4.43 -15.80 13.00
N ASP A 55 4.24 -15.30 14.21
CA ASP A 55 3.72 -16.04 15.38
C ASP A 55 2.17 -15.98 15.55
N GLN A 56 1.45 -15.52 14.52
CA GLN A 56 0.03 -15.86 14.33
C GLN A 56 -0.10 -16.83 13.15
N GLU A 57 0.48 -18.03 13.28
CA GLU A 57 0.05 -19.18 12.51
C GLU A 57 -1.43 -19.47 12.82
N PHE A 58 -2.33 -18.92 12.03
CA PHE A 58 -3.57 -19.57 11.57
C PHE A 58 -4.31 -18.59 10.65
N THR A 59 -4.09 -18.67 9.33
CA THR A 59 -5.22 -18.66 8.38
C THR A 59 -4.84 -19.47 7.14
N SER A 60 -5.72 -20.41 6.83
CA SER A 60 -5.62 -21.43 5.79
C SER A 60 -5.68 -20.83 4.39
N ILE A 61 -4.58 -20.28 3.88
CA ILE A 61 -4.51 -19.88 2.45
C ILE A 61 -3.27 -20.46 1.79
N ARG A 62 -3.37 -21.76 1.51
CA ARG A 62 -3.15 -22.28 0.15
C ARG A 62 -4.36 -23.17 -0.16
N PRO A 63 -4.94 -23.16 -1.38
CA PRO A 63 -4.21 -22.96 -2.63
C PRO A 63 -4.89 -21.97 -3.59
N LEU A 64 -4.10 -21.16 -4.27
CA LEU A 64 -4.40 -20.83 -5.66
C LEU A 64 -3.11 -21.05 -6.44
N ILE A 65 -2.90 -22.33 -6.78
CA ILE A 65 -2.46 -22.65 -8.14
C ILE A 65 -3.62 -22.24 -9.05
#